data_AF-A0A497NTQ2-F1
#
_entry.id   AF-A0A497NTQ2-F1
#
_cell.length_a   1.000
_cell.length_b   1.000
_cell.length_c   1.000
_cell.angle_alpha   90.00
_cell.angle_beta   90.00
_cell.angle_gamma   90.00
#
_symmetry.space_group_name_H-M   'P 1'
#
loop_
_entity.id
_entity.type
_entity.pdbx_description
1 polymer ?
#
loop_
_entity_poly.entity_id
_entity_poly.type
_entity_poly.pdbx_seq_one_letter_code
_entity_poly.pdbx_strand_id
1 'polypeptide(L)'
;MWGAKLRKVVLGISLMLFLICAPVLMFDVGIVGANATSIIVPDDYSTIQEAINAANLGDIILVKSGTYYENVVINKTVSVIGENKETTIIDGSHRAEVIYVTASNVEVTGFTIQNGDAGIKVEDSNMSVIIDNNIIQNNYGVYILATEVSRDIVLADNNVSYNNGTGINIQVFGGRSYIYNVTFSSNIVSHNNGTGIDIQSYCGDHGGAIYDITFTFNNISYNNGIGINIQRGLTYWKGPIIHDIVFSL
;
A
#
# COMPACT_ATOMS: atom_id res chain seq x y z
N MET A 1 73.16 -4.29 29.19
CA MET A 1 72.84 -3.28 28.14
C MET A 1 71.47 -3.42 27.47
N TRP A 2 70.60 -4.36 27.88
CA TRP A 2 69.31 -4.62 27.21
C TRP A 2 68.07 -3.96 27.87
N GLY A 3 68.11 -3.63 29.17
CA GLY A 3 66.93 -3.11 29.90
C GLY A 3 66.53 -1.66 29.59
N ALA A 4 67.46 -0.82 29.13
CA ALA A 4 67.18 0.61 28.85
C ALA A 4 66.47 0.86 27.52
N LYS A 5 66.64 -0.03 26.52
CA LYS A 5 65.94 0.06 25.22
C LYS A 5 64.47 -0.35 25.34
N LEU A 6 64.15 -1.33 26.19
CA LEU A 6 62.77 -1.82 26.37
C LEU A 6 61.86 -0.79 27.04
N ARG A 7 62.35 -0.04 28.03
CA ARG A 7 61.58 1.02 28.71
C ARG A 7 61.18 2.18 27.80
N LYS A 8 62.02 2.57 26.82
CA LYS A 8 61.69 3.65 25.87
C LYS A 8 60.64 3.23 24.84
N VAL A 9 60.61 1.96 24.45
CA VAL A 9 59.61 1.41 23.53
C VAL A 9 58.24 1.27 24.22
N VAL A 10 58.20 0.81 25.47
CA VAL A 10 56.94 0.68 26.23
C VAL A 10 56.32 2.05 26.57
N LEU A 11 57.12 3.06 26.90
CA LEU A 11 56.64 4.44 27.09
C LEU A 11 56.13 5.08 25.78
N GLY A 12 56.77 4.80 24.64
CA GLY A 12 56.32 5.28 23.33
C GLY A 12 54.99 4.66 22.89
N ILE A 13 54.79 3.36 23.16
CA ILE A 13 53.54 2.65 22.83
C ILE A 13 52.41 3.06 23.79
N SER A 14 52.71 3.31 25.07
CA SER A 14 51.70 3.76 26.04
C SER A 14 51.23 5.20 25.81
N LEU A 15 52.05 6.06 25.21
CA LEU A 15 51.65 7.41 24.78
C LEU A 15 50.91 7.41 23.43
N MET A 16 51.22 6.49 22.52
CA MET A 16 50.46 6.32 21.26
C MET A 16 49.06 5.74 21.48
N LEU A 17 48.82 4.99 22.56
CA LEU A 17 47.49 4.47 22.92
C LEU A 17 46.57 5.52 23.56
N PHE A 18 47.09 6.69 23.95
CA PHE A 18 46.29 7.78 24.56
C PHE A 18 45.84 8.86 23.56
N LEU A 19 46.28 8.80 22.30
CA LEU A 19 46.00 9.81 21.27
C LEU A 19 44.89 9.43 20.27
N ILE A 20 44.27 8.25 20.43
CA ILE A 20 43.12 7.82 19.60
C ILE A 20 41.78 8.11 20.32
N CYS A 21 41.80 8.64 21.54
CA CYS A 21 40.60 9.14 22.21
C CYS A 21 40.35 10.63 21.87
N ALA A 22 40.44 10.97 20.59
CA ALA A 22 39.70 12.14 20.11
C ALA A 22 38.22 11.81 20.36
N PRO A 23 37.42 12.70 20.98
CA PRO A 23 36.00 12.46 21.05
C PRO A 23 35.54 12.40 19.61
N VAL A 24 35.15 11.20 19.16
CA VAL A 24 34.26 11.10 18.01
C VAL A 24 33.10 11.99 18.43
N LEU A 25 33.00 13.16 17.81
CA LEU A 25 31.81 13.97 17.92
C LEU A 25 30.70 13.03 17.49
N MET A 26 29.99 12.48 18.47
CA MET A 26 28.70 11.88 18.23
C MET A 26 27.90 13.01 17.64
N PHE A 27 27.88 13.07 16.31
CA PHE A 27 26.72 13.57 15.62
C PHE A 27 25.62 12.69 16.16
N ASP A 28 24.91 13.22 17.15
CA ASP A 28 23.56 12.81 17.44
C ASP A 28 22.83 13.06 16.13
N VAL A 29 22.87 12.06 15.25
CA VAL A 29 21.83 11.92 14.24
C VAL A 29 20.64 11.66 15.13
N GLY A 30 20.00 12.76 15.55
CA GLY A 30 18.68 12.72 16.10
C GLY A 30 17.91 11.96 15.05
N ILE A 31 17.67 10.67 15.33
CA ILE A 31 16.58 9.97 14.72
C ILE A 31 15.41 10.73 15.29
N VAL A 32 15.05 11.81 14.60
CA VAL A 32 13.70 12.36 14.67
C VAL A 32 12.89 11.19 14.17
N GLY A 33 12.53 10.29 15.09
CA GLY A 33 11.35 9.48 14.89
C GLY A 33 10.30 10.51 14.60
N ALA A 34 9.88 10.59 13.34
CA ALA A 34 8.72 11.37 12.98
C ALA A 34 7.63 10.81 13.88
N ASN A 35 7.29 11.55 14.94
CA ASN A 35 6.11 11.24 15.71
C ASN A 35 5.00 11.50 14.73
N ALA A 36 4.39 10.44 14.21
CA ALA A 36 3.22 10.53 13.36
C ALA A 36 2.23 11.49 14.04
N THR A 37 1.98 12.62 13.41
CA THR A 37 1.00 13.60 13.88
C THR A 37 -0.32 13.38 13.16
N SER A 38 -1.42 13.70 13.84
CA SER A 38 -2.74 13.66 13.23
C SER A 38 -3.09 15.02 12.64
N ILE A 39 -3.49 15.03 11.37
CA ILE A 39 -4.10 16.17 10.67
C ILE A 39 -5.59 15.88 10.54
N ILE A 40 -6.45 16.82 10.94
CA ILE A 40 -7.90 16.63 10.97
C ILE A 40 -8.55 17.40 9.82
N VAL A 41 -9.34 16.71 9.01
CA VAL A 41 -10.16 17.30 7.94
C VAL A 41 -11.63 17.30 8.39
N PRO A 42 -12.36 18.43 8.31
CA PRO A 42 -11.96 19.70 7.69
C PRO A 42 -11.37 20.75 8.66
N ASP A 43 -10.97 20.38 9.88
CA ASP A 43 -10.58 21.34 10.93
C ASP A 43 -9.26 22.08 10.63
N ASP A 44 -8.23 21.35 10.21
CA ASP A 44 -6.90 21.87 9.90
C ASP A 44 -6.77 22.27 8.43
N TYR A 45 -7.42 21.52 7.54
CA TYR A 45 -7.46 21.75 6.09
C TYR A 45 -8.85 21.48 5.55
N SER A 46 -9.27 22.24 4.54
CA SER A 46 -10.63 22.16 4.00
C SER A 46 -10.90 20.90 3.18
N THR A 47 -9.83 20.28 2.66
CA THR A 47 -9.88 19.13 1.75
C THR A 47 -8.89 18.05 2.17
N ILE A 48 -9.15 16.82 1.73
CA ILE A 48 -8.27 15.66 2.00
C ILE A 48 -6.95 15.87 1.26
N GLN A 49 -6.98 16.36 0.02
CA GLN A 49 -5.76 16.57 -0.75
C GLN A 49 -4.84 17.63 -0.13
N GLU A 50 -5.38 18.72 0.43
CA GLU A 50 -4.58 19.73 1.14
C GLU A 50 -3.89 19.13 2.38
N ALA A 51 -4.59 18.29 3.15
CA ALA A 51 -4.01 17.59 4.29
C ALA A 51 -2.85 16.66 3.85
N ILE A 52 -3.00 15.88 2.78
CA ILE A 52 -1.93 15.04 2.22
C ILE A 52 -0.74 15.90 1.76
N ASN A 53 -1.01 17.02 1.10
CA ASN A 53 0.03 17.92 0.61
C ASN A 53 0.85 18.50 1.77
N ALA A 54 0.22 18.79 2.92
CA ALA A 54 0.87 19.29 4.12
C ALA A 54 1.52 18.21 5.00
N ALA A 55 1.04 16.97 4.94
CA ALA A 55 1.50 15.86 5.76
C ALA A 55 3.00 15.55 5.58
N ASN A 56 3.65 15.18 6.68
CA ASN A 56 4.96 14.54 6.69
C ASN A 56 4.82 13.03 6.50
N LEU A 57 5.94 12.36 6.23
CA LEU A 57 5.98 10.90 6.13
C LEU A 57 5.57 10.25 7.46
N GLY A 58 4.59 9.36 7.38
CA GLY A 58 4.02 8.62 8.52
C GLY A 58 2.87 9.31 9.23
N ASP A 59 2.50 10.55 8.85
CA ASP A 59 1.36 11.24 9.48
C ASP A 59 0.02 10.52 9.19
N ILE A 60 -0.96 10.80 10.05
CA ILE A 60 -2.32 10.27 9.97
C ILE A 60 -3.26 11.41 9.59
N ILE A 61 -4.07 11.21 8.55
CA ILE A 61 -5.12 12.13 8.13
C ILE A 61 -6.45 11.57 8.61
N LEU A 62 -7.04 12.24 9.61
CA LEU A 62 -8.33 11.89 10.19
C LEU A 62 -9.42 12.72 9.49
N VAL A 63 -10.34 12.07 8.81
CA VAL A 63 -11.40 12.73 8.03
C VAL A 63 -12.73 12.55 8.72
N LYS A 64 -13.32 13.65 9.18
CA LYS A 64 -14.65 13.64 9.82
C LYS A 64 -15.74 13.34 8.81
N SER A 65 -16.88 12.86 9.31
CA SER A 65 -18.11 12.64 8.53
C SER A 65 -18.46 13.83 7.65
N GLY A 66 -18.81 13.56 6.40
CA GLY A 66 -19.04 14.57 5.37
C GLY A 66 -18.87 13.98 3.98
N THR A 67 -19.25 14.75 2.97
CA THR A 67 -19.03 14.40 1.56
C THR A 67 -17.95 15.30 0.98
N TYR A 68 -16.88 14.68 0.49
CA TYR A 68 -15.71 15.32 -0.09
C TYR A 68 -15.72 15.03 -1.60
N TYR A 69 -16.00 16.05 -2.39
CA TYR A 69 -16.00 15.95 -3.85
C TYR A 69 -14.57 16.15 -4.37
N GLU A 70 -13.78 15.08 -4.39
CA GLU A 70 -12.35 15.11 -4.66
C GLU A 70 -11.89 13.87 -5.46
N ASN A 71 -10.80 14.05 -6.21
CA ASN A 71 -9.98 12.96 -6.73
C ASN A 71 -8.63 13.03 -6.01
N VAL A 72 -8.43 12.15 -5.03
CA VAL A 72 -7.34 12.22 -4.05
C VAL A 72 -6.13 11.45 -4.56
N VAL A 73 -4.96 12.09 -4.57
CA VAL A 73 -3.67 11.48 -4.88
C VAL A 73 -2.86 11.31 -3.61
N ILE A 74 -2.61 10.04 -3.24
CA ILE A 74 -1.77 9.67 -2.10
C ILE A 74 -0.38 9.30 -2.62
N ASN A 75 0.53 10.27 -2.58
CA ASN A 75 1.92 10.16 -3.05
C ASN A 75 2.96 10.25 -1.92
N LYS A 76 2.50 10.07 -0.67
CA LYS A 76 3.34 10.00 0.53
C LYS A 76 2.90 8.80 1.38
N THR A 77 3.83 8.29 2.19
CA THR A 77 3.53 7.33 3.25
C THR A 77 2.67 8.01 4.31
N VAL A 78 1.36 7.76 4.30
CA VAL A 78 0.37 8.30 5.25
C VAL A 78 -0.77 7.30 5.44
N SER A 79 -1.44 7.36 6.58
CA SER A 79 -2.74 6.71 6.79
C SER A 79 -3.86 7.72 6.59
N VAL A 80 -4.83 7.42 5.75
CA VAL A 80 -6.05 8.23 5.53
C VAL A 80 -7.23 7.47 6.12
N ILE A 81 -7.84 8.02 7.16
CA ILE A 81 -8.81 7.34 8.01
C ILE A 81 -10.08 8.17 8.10
N GLY A 82 -11.18 7.63 7.57
CA GLY A 82 -12.52 8.18 7.72
C GLY A 82 -13.13 7.85 9.08
N GLU A 83 -13.87 8.79 9.65
CA GLU A 83 -14.51 8.64 10.96
C GLU A 83 -15.50 7.47 10.99
N ASN A 84 -16.23 7.27 9.89
CA ASN A 84 -17.21 6.21 9.74
C ASN A 84 -17.51 6.01 8.24
N LYS A 85 -17.43 4.76 7.75
CA LYS A 85 -17.59 4.46 6.32
C LYS A 85 -18.98 4.76 5.76
N GLU A 86 -20.02 4.75 6.59
CA GLU A 86 -21.38 5.06 6.18
C GLU A 86 -21.65 6.57 6.05
N THR A 87 -20.83 7.43 6.68
CA THR A 87 -21.04 8.88 6.71
C THR A 87 -19.85 9.72 6.20
N THR A 88 -18.70 9.10 5.97
CA THR A 88 -17.50 9.75 5.41
C THR A 88 -17.34 9.33 3.96
N ILE A 89 -17.71 10.21 3.04
CA ILE A 89 -17.86 9.90 1.62
C ILE A 89 -16.82 10.68 0.81
N ILE A 90 -16.04 9.99 -0.01
CA ILE A 90 -15.23 10.59 -1.07
C ILE A 90 -15.94 10.31 -2.40
N ASP A 91 -16.33 11.37 -3.10
CA ASP A 91 -17.10 11.31 -4.34
C ASP A 91 -16.29 11.85 -5.52
N GLY A 92 -15.92 10.97 -6.45
CA GLY A 92 -15.11 11.30 -7.62
C GLY A 92 -15.84 12.12 -8.70
N SER A 93 -17.12 12.46 -8.52
CA SER A 93 -17.90 13.29 -9.44
C SER A 93 -17.93 12.79 -10.89
N HIS A 94 -17.84 11.48 -11.07
CA HIS A 94 -17.75 10.76 -12.35
C HIS A 94 -16.54 11.15 -13.19
N ARG A 95 -15.41 11.44 -12.55
CA ARG A 95 -14.15 11.82 -13.19
C ARG A 95 -13.02 11.01 -12.59
N ALA A 96 -12.23 10.32 -13.42
CA ALA A 96 -10.99 9.66 -13.02
C ALA A 96 -11.16 8.74 -11.79
N GLU A 97 -10.06 8.27 -11.23
CA GLU A 97 -10.05 7.46 -10.01
C GLU A 97 -10.34 8.33 -8.78
N VAL A 98 -11.14 7.83 -7.83
CA VAL A 98 -11.49 8.59 -6.61
C VAL A 98 -10.27 8.72 -5.71
N ILE A 99 -9.55 7.62 -5.50
CA ILE A 99 -8.27 7.59 -4.78
C ILE A 99 -7.21 6.97 -5.69
N TYR A 100 -6.11 7.69 -5.87
CA TYR A 100 -4.94 7.23 -6.61
C TYR A 100 -3.70 7.16 -5.72
N VAL A 101 -3.24 5.94 -5.44
CA VAL A 101 -2.11 5.65 -4.56
C VAL A 101 -0.86 5.38 -5.39
N THR A 102 0.20 6.15 -5.14
CA THR A 102 1.52 6.04 -5.78
C THR A 102 2.67 6.02 -4.76
N ALA A 103 2.35 5.82 -3.48
CA ALA A 103 3.33 5.67 -2.41
C ALA A 103 3.20 4.34 -1.67
N SER A 104 4.30 3.92 -1.05
CA SER A 104 4.37 2.76 -0.15
C SER A 104 3.90 3.10 1.26
N ASN A 105 3.49 2.07 2.00
CA ASN A 105 3.06 2.14 3.39
C ASN A 105 1.87 3.09 3.55
N VAL A 106 0.85 2.86 2.73
CA VAL A 106 -0.39 3.65 2.73
C VAL A 106 -1.52 2.82 3.31
N GLU A 107 -2.34 3.45 4.12
CA GLU A 107 -3.58 2.89 4.63
C GLU A 107 -4.75 3.77 4.20
N VAL A 108 -5.81 3.15 3.70
CA VAL A 108 -7.08 3.82 3.40
C VAL A 108 -8.19 3.05 4.11
N THR A 109 -8.83 3.67 5.10
CA THR A 109 -9.86 3.01 5.90
C THR A 109 -11.03 3.90 6.27
N GLY A 110 -12.22 3.32 6.40
CA GLY A 110 -13.38 3.99 6.97
C GLY A 110 -14.13 4.93 6.03
N PHE A 111 -14.11 4.69 4.71
CA PHE A 111 -14.79 5.54 3.72
C PHE A 111 -15.89 4.81 2.93
N THR A 112 -16.90 5.56 2.50
CA THR A 112 -17.59 5.27 1.23
C THR A 112 -16.84 5.99 0.11
N ILE A 113 -16.47 5.23 -0.93
CA ILE A 113 -15.70 5.71 -2.08
C ILE A 113 -16.55 5.45 -3.31
N GLN A 114 -17.01 6.51 -3.98
CA GLN A 114 -18.03 6.39 -5.01
C GLN A 114 -17.85 7.32 -6.20
N ASN A 115 -18.57 6.99 -7.28
CA ASN A 115 -18.70 7.82 -8.47
C ASN A 115 -17.37 8.15 -9.16
N GLY A 116 -16.38 7.26 -9.17
CA GLY A 116 -15.17 7.36 -9.97
C GLY A 116 -15.09 6.32 -11.11
N ASP A 117 -14.09 6.48 -11.97
CA ASP A 117 -13.66 5.49 -12.96
C ASP A 117 -13.07 4.25 -12.26
N ALA A 118 -12.25 4.46 -11.23
CA ALA A 118 -11.94 3.45 -10.24
C ALA A 118 -12.18 4.01 -8.85
N GLY A 119 -12.63 3.20 -7.90
CA GLY A 119 -12.72 3.63 -6.49
C GLY A 119 -11.33 3.88 -5.93
N ILE A 120 -10.50 2.83 -5.92
CA ILE A 120 -9.11 2.94 -5.49
C ILE A 120 -8.23 2.36 -6.59
N LYS A 121 -7.34 3.19 -7.14
CA LYS A 121 -6.26 2.75 -8.00
C LYS A 121 -4.95 2.82 -7.26
N VAL A 122 -4.15 1.77 -7.39
CA VAL A 122 -2.83 1.63 -6.78
C VAL A 122 -1.87 1.32 -7.93
N GLU A 123 -0.94 2.23 -8.23
CA GLU A 123 0.08 2.06 -9.30
C GLU A 123 1.48 2.40 -8.77
N ASP A 124 2.45 1.54 -9.06
CA ASP A 124 3.89 1.72 -8.82
C ASP A 124 4.32 2.38 -7.49
N SER A 125 4.67 1.53 -6.54
CA SER A 125 5.63 1.80 -5.47
C SER A 125 6.13 0.44 -4.98
N ASN A 126 7.22 0.38 -4.21
CA ASN A 126 7.59 -0.82 -3.46
C ASN A 126 6.53 -1.05 -2.35
N MET A 127 5.32 -1.43 -2.75
CA MET A 127 4.06 -1.13 -2.07
C MET A 127 3.80 -2.14 -0.98
N SER A 128 3.64 -1.66 0.26
CA SER A 128 2.67 -2.20 1.20
C SER A 128 1.50 -1.25 1.26
N VAL A 129 0.29 -1.76 1.03
CA VAL A 129 -0.95 -0.98 1.01
C VAL A 129 -2.02 -1.75 1.75
N ILE A 130 -2.72 -1.05 2.64
CA ILE A 130 -3.85 -1.56 3.40
C ILE A 130 -5.09 -0.81 2.93
N ILE A 131 -6.06 -1.55 2.40
CA ILE A 131 -7.39 -1.06 2.07
C ILE A 131 -8.34 -1.78 3.02
N ASP A 132 -8.87 -1.06 4.01
CA ASP A 132 -9.58 -1.66 5.13
C ASP A 132 -10.93 -1.00 5.38
N ASN A 133 -11.98 -1.78 5.68
CA ASN A 133 -13.25 -1.24 6.19
C ASN A 133 -13.88 -0.12 5.32
N ASN A 134 -13.86 -0.27 3.99
CA ASN A 134 -14.46 0.69 3.06
C ASN A 134 -15.72 0.15 2.36
N ILE A 135 -16.59 1.05 1.89
CA ILE A 135 -17.65 0.76 0.92
C ILE A 135 -17.22 1.34 -0.43
N ILE A 136 -17.17 0.53 -1.49
CA ILE A 136 -16.56 0.92 -2.78
C ILE A 136 -17.54 0.65 -3.94
N GLN A 137 -18.05 1.73 -4.56
CA GLN A 137 -19.13 1.72 -5.56
C GLN A 137 -18.84 2.67 -6.74
N ASN A 138 -18.21 2.16 -7.80
CA ASN A 138 -17.59 2.95 -8.88
C ASN A 138 -17.74 2.24 -10.24
N ASN A 139 -17.09 2.75 -11.30
CA ASN A 139 -17.00 2.00 -12.55
C ASN A 139 -16.18 0.70 -12.34
N TYR A 140 -14.98 0.80 -11.76
CA TYR A 140 -14.19 -0.32 -11.23
C TYR A 140 -13.98 -0.15 -9.73
N GLY A 141 -14.01 -1.22 -8.94
CA GLY A 141 -13.90 -1.09 -7.49
C GLY A 141 -12.48 -0.74 -7.03
N VAL A 142 -11.63 -1.76 -6.92
CA VAL A 142 -10.20 -1.62 -6.59
C VAL A 142 -9.36 -2.13 -7.75
N TYR A 143 -8.40 -1.33 -8.21
CA TYR A 143 -7.48 -1.68 -9.29
C TYR A 143 -6.04 -1.52 -8.82
N ILE A 144 -5.31 -2.63 -8.70
CA ILE A 144 -3.91 -2.67 -8.27
C ILE A 144 -3.07 -3.07 -9.46
N LEU A 145 -2.13 -2.21 -9.84
CA LEU A 145 -1.19 -2.41 -10.92
C LEU A 145 0.25 -2.37 -10.39
N ALA A 146 0.94 -3.49 -10.43
CA ALA A 146 2.35 -3.57 -10.06
C ALA A 146 3.23 -3.75 -11.30
N THR A 147 4.11 -2.78 -11.56
CA THR A 147 5.18 -2.93 -12.56
C THR A 147 6.56 -3.09 -11.94
N GLU A 148 6.67 -3.00 -10.61
CA GLU A 148 7.86 -3.25 -9.79
C GLU A 148 7.58 -4.32 -8.72
N VAL A 149 8.48 -4.48 -7.75
CA VAL A 149 8.29 -5.41 -6.62
C VAL A 149 7.46 -4.78 -5.51
N SER A 150 6.26 -5.32 -5.28
CA SER A 150 5.36 -4.95 -4.18
C SER A 150 5.24 -6.09 -3.16
N ARG A 151 4.90 -5.76 -1.91
CA ARG A 151 4.78 -6.71 -0.80
C ARG A 151 3.69 -6.30 0.18
N ASP A 152 2.96 -7.27 0.72
CA ASP A 152 2.03 -7.02 1.83
C ASP A 152 0.88 -6.11 1.39
N ILE A 153 0.11 -6.60 0.43
CA ILE A 153 -1.15 -6.00 -0.01
C ILE A 153 -2.26 -6.63 0.82
N VAL A 154 -2.98 -5.79 1.57
CA VAL A 154 -4.08 -6.23 2.42
C VAL A 154 -5.36 -5.54 1.99
N LEU A 155 -6.36 -6.35 1.63
CA LEU A 155 -7.74 -5.92 1.47
C LEU A 155 -8.55 -6.59 2.57
N ALA A 156 -9.04 -5.83 3.53
CA ALA A 156 -9.76 -6.33 4.70
C ALA A 156 -11.09 -5.63 4.93
N ASP A 157 -12.14 -6.37 5.29
CA ASP A 157 -13.43 -5.83 5.76
C ASP A 157 -14.11 -4.83 4.80
N ASN A 158 -13.77 -4.88 3.50
CA ASN A 158 -14.34 -4.00 2.49
C ASN A 158 -15.64 -4.56 1.91
N ASN A 159 -16.58 -3.68 1.62
CA ASN A 159 -17.74 -3.94 0.79
C ASN A 159 -17.51 -3.36 -0.62
N VAL A 160 -17.02 -4.17 -1.54
CA VAL A 160 -16.77 -3.81 -2.94
C VAL A 160 -17.95 -4.27 -3.78
N SER A 161 -18.94 -3.39 -3.94
CA SER A 161 -20.21 -3.74 -4.55
C SER A 161 -20.76 -2.73 -5.53
N TYR A 162 -21.69 -3.18 -6.38
CA TYR A 162 -22.38 -2.32 -7.34
C TYR A 162 -21.43 -1.58 -8.30
N ASN A 163 -20.27 -2.16 -8.60
CA ASN A 163 -19.37 -1.59 -9.59
C ASN A 163 -19.81 -1.98 -11.01
N ASN A 164 -19.69 -1.05 -11.96
CA ASN A 164 -20.10 -1.29 -13.36
C ASN A 164 -19.21 -2.32 -14.10
N GLY A 165 -18.02 -2.58 -13.58
CA GLY A 165 -17.03 -3.52 -14.09
C GLY A 165 -16.55 -4.50 -13.01
N THR A 166 -15.26 -4.78 -12.99
CA THR A 166 -14.64 -5.70 -12.02
C THR A 166 -14.65 -5.10 -10.61
N GLY A 167 -14.94 -5.94 -9.60
CA GLY A 167 -14.90 -5.53 -8.19
C GLY A 167 -13.48 -5.24 -7.73
N ILE A 168 -12.64 -6.26 -7.59
CA ILE A 168 -11.22 -6.12 -7.25
C ILE A 168 -10.39 -6.71 -8.37
N ASN A 169 -9.43 -5.95 -8.89
CA ASN A 169 -8.53 -6.39 -9.93
C ASN A 169 -7.07 -6.15 -9.51
N ILE A 170 -6.26 -7.20 -9.57
CA ILE A 170 -4.82 -7.14 -9.27
C ILE A 170 -4.06 -7.61 -10.50
N GLN A 171 -3.21 -6.74 -11.03
CA GLN A 171 -2.43 -6.98 -12.22
C GLN A 171 -0.95 -6.75 -11.97
N VAL A 172 -0.13 -7.69 -12.43
CA VAL A 172 1.33 -7.54 -12.46
C VAL A 172 1.78 -7.48 -13.91
N PHE A 173 2.56 -6.46 -14.29
CA PHE A 173 3.14 -6.35 -15.63
C PHE A 173 4.65 -6.27 -15.57
N GLY A 174 5.32 -6.90 -16.52
CA GLY A 174 6.77 -6.75 -16.70
C GLY A 174 7.57 -8.00 -16.38
N GLY A 175 8.86 -7.94 -16.67
CA GLY A 175 9.77 -9.08 -16.59
C GLY A 175 10.37 -9.34 -15.20
N ARG A 176 10.21 -8.45 -14.22
CA ARG A 176 10.83 -8.59 -12.89
C ARG A 176 9.94 -8.02 -11.79
N SER A 177 8.64 -8.10 -12.03
CA SER A 177 7.62 -7.42 -11.26
C SER A 177 6.91 -8.49 -10.45
N TYR A 178 6.89 -8.33 -9.14
CA TYR A 178 6.44 -9.37 -8.23
C TYR A 178 5.54 -8.75 -7.18
N ILE A 179 4.42 -9.39 -6.87
CA ILE A 179 3.69 -9.09 -5.64
C ILE A 179 3.89 -10.28 -4.70
N TYR A 180 4.38 -10.02 -3.50
CA TYR A 180 4.41 -11.00 -2.42
C TYR A 180 3.32 -10.67 -1.40
N ASN A 181 2.73 -11.69 -0.79
CA ASN A 181 1.77 -11.57 0.31
C ASN A 181 0.56 -10.71 -0.08
N VAL A 182 -0.43 -11.34 -0.70
CA VAL A 182 -1.73 -10.72 -0.95
C VAL A 182 -2.77 -11.34 -0.03
N THR A 183 -3.32 -10.54 0.87
CA THR A 183 -4.32 -11.00 1.83
C THR A 183 -5.68 -10.37 1.53
N PHE A 184 -6.68 -11.23 1.35
CA PHE A 184 -8.09 -10.86 1.34
C PHE A 184 -8.73 -11.41 2.61
N SER A 185 -9.24 -10.55 3.49
CA SER A 185 -9.93 -10.97 4.71
C SER A 185 -11.30 -10.32 4.85
N SER A 186 -12.33 -11.10 5.14
CA SER A 186 -13.67 -10.58 5.50
C SER A 186 -14.31 -9.63 4.48
N ASN A 187 -13.87 -9.65 3.22
CA ASN A 187 -14.43 -8.76 2.20
C ASN A 187 -15.75 -9.29 1.68
N ILE A 188 -16.68 -8.38 1.40
CA ILE A 188 -17.90 -8.63 0.63
C ILE A 188 -17.68 -8.07 -0.77
N VAL A 189 -17.57 -8.94 -1.78
CA VAL A 189 -17.42 -8.54 -3.18
C VAL A 189 -18.64 -9.01 -3.95
N SER A 190 -19.61 -8.11 -4.17
CA SER A 190 -20.91 -8.53 -4.69
C SER A 190 -21.60 -7.55 -5.62
N HIS A 191 -22.53 -8.02 -6.44
CA HIS A 191 -23.32 -7.17 -7.34
C HIS A 191 -22.48 -6.33 -8.31
N ASN A 192 -21.26 -6.77 -8.62
CA ASN A 192 -20.45 -6.13 -9.65
C ASN A 192 -20.85 -6.68 -11.02
N ASN A 193 -20.91 -5.82 -12.02
CA ASN A 193 -21.35 -6.21 -13.36
C ASN A 193 -20.24 -6.92 -14.16
N GLY A 194 -19.01 -6.97 -13.64
CA GLY A 194 -17.90 -7.80 -14.12
C GLY A 194 -17.53 -8.96 -13.18
N THR A 195 -16.26 -9.39 -13.24
CA THR A 195 -15.68 -10.37 -12.32
C THR A 195 -15.65 -9.81 -10.89
N GLY A 196 -15.87 -10.63 -9.87
CA GLY A 196 -15.76 -10.22 -8.48
C GLY A 196 -14.32 -9.86 -8.12
N ILE A 197 -13.44 -10.86 -8.08
CA ILE A 197 -12.00 -10.70 -7.84
C ILE A 197 -11.24 -11.29 -9.03
N ASP A 198 -10.39 -10.49 -9.67
CA ASP A 198 -9.63 -10.88 -10.86
C ASP A 198 -8.14 -10.63 -10.65
N ILE A 199 -7.36 -11.70 -10.55
CA ILE A 199 -5.92 -11.66 -10.26
C ILE A 199 -5.19 -12.17 -11.49
N GLN A 200 -4.37 -11.32 -12.08
CA GLN A 200 -3.71 -11.57 -13.35
C GLN A 200 -2.24 -11.17 -13.29
N SER A 201 -1.41 -11.92 -13.98
CA SER A 201 -0.03 -11.49 -14.20
C SER A 201 0.35 -11.63 -15.66
N TYR A 202 0.78 -10.52 -16.24
CA TYR A 202 1.15 -10.32 -17.62
C TYR A 202 2.68 -10.19 -17.71
N CYS A 203 3.34 -11.28 -18.04
CA CYS A 203 4.79 -11.31 -18.15
C CYS A 203 5.28 -10.93 -19.54
N GLY A 204 6.31 -10.07 -19.60
CA GLY A 204 7.26 -10.05 -20.72
C GLY A 204 8.33 -11.14 -20.55
N ASP A 205 9.44 -11.05 -21.30
CA ASP A 205 10.50 -12.08 -21.43
C ASP A 205 11.13 -12.60 -20.12
N HIS A 206 10.87 -12.01 -18.96
CA HIS A 206 11.51 -12.38 -17.68
C HIS A 206 10.53 -12.77 -16.55
N GLY A 207 9.21 -12.82 -16.81
CA GLY A 207 8.24 -13.43 -15.88
C GLY A 207 7.91 -12.61 -14.63
N GLY A 208 6.86 -11.78 -14.68
CA GLY A 208 6.20 -11.28 -13.46
C GLY A 208 5.45 -12.39 -12.73
N ALA A 209 5.17 -12.24 -11.42
CA ALA A 209 4.43 -13.24 -10.64
C ALA A 209 3.75 -12.66 -9.38
N ILE A 210 2.79 -13.38 -8.83
CA ILE A 210 2.12 -13.08 -7.56
C ILE A 210 2.29 -14.29 -6.65
N TYR A 211 2.84 -14.08 -5.47
CA TYR A 211 3.15 -15.10 -4.47
C TYR A 211 2.29 -14.90 -3.22
N ASP A 212 1.95 -16.02 -2.57
CA ASP A 212 1.34 -16.05 -1.24
C ASP A 212 0.00 -15.30 -1.18
N ILE A 213 -1.02 -15.88 -1.84
CA ILE A 213 -2.37 -15.31 -1.88
C ILE A 213 -3.23 -16.01 -0.83
N THR A 214 -3.74 -15.24 0.14
CA THR A 214 -4.57 -15.77 1.23
C THR A 214 -5.98 -15.18 1.16
N PHE A 215 -6.99 -16.05 1.21
CA PHE A 215 -8.40 -15.70 1.35
C PHE A 215 -8.95 -16.24 2.66
N THR A 216 -9.50 -15.35 3.48
CA THR A 216 -10.05 -15.67 4.80
C THR A 216 -11.43 -15.01 4.97
N PHE A 217 -12.47 -15.79 5.23
CA PHE A 217 -13.84 -15.29 5.47
C PHE A 217 -14.44 -14.32 4.42
N ASN A 218 -14.00 -14.37 3.15
CA ASN A 218 -14.54 -13.49 2.11
C ASN A 218 -15.86 -14.03 1.53
N ASN A 219 -16.81 -13.14 1.27
CA ASN A 219 -18.06 -13.43 0.57
C ASN A 219 -18.02 -12.82 -0.84
N ILE A 220 -17.88 -13.68 -1.86
CA ILE A 220 -17.87 -13.28 -3.27
C ILE A 220 -19.13 -13.84 -3.94
N SER A 221 -20.13 -13.01 -4.15
CA SER A 221 -21.47 -13.46 -4.57
C SER A 221 -22.17 -12.47 -5.49
N TYR A 222 -23.13 -12.93 -6.28
CA TYR A 222 -23.99 -12.06 -7.11
C TYR A 222 -23.24 -11.13 -8.09
N ASN A 223 -22.02 -11.49 -8.51
CA ASN A 223 -21.32 -10.79 -9.58
C ASN A 223 -21.77 -11.37 -10.94
N ASN A 224 -21.91 -10.53 -11.96
CA ASN A 224 -22.36 -10.98 -13.29
C ASN A 224 -21.26 -11.74 -14.05
N GLY A 225 -19.99 -11.53 -13.70
CA GLY A 225 -18.84 -12.27 -14.19
C GLY A 225 -18.44 -13.45 -13.30
N ILE A 226 -17.18 -13.88 -13.43
CA ILE A 226 -16.61 -14.93 -12.57
C ILE A 226 -16.55 -14.41 -11.13
N GLY A 227 -16.79 -15.25 -10.13
CA GLY A 227 -16.62 -14.87 -8.72
C GLY A 227 -15.17 -14.49 -8.43
N ILE A 228 -14.27 -15.49 -8.46
CA ILE A 228 -12.83 -15.30 -8.36
C ILE A 228 -12.17 -15.89 -9.61
N ASN A 229 -11.45 -15.05 -10.36
CA ASN A 229 -10.63 -15.45 -11.49
C ASN A 229 -9.16 -15.25 -11.13
N ILE A 230 -8.36 -16.30 -11.25
CA ILE A 230 -6.92 -16.22 -11.02
C ILE A 230 -6.25 -16.87 -12.23
N GLN A 231 -5.62 -16.05 -13.06
CA GLN A 231 -5.12 -16.51 -14.35
C GLN A 231 -3.74 -15.94 -14.70
N ARG A 232 -3.01 -16.70 -15.52
CA ARG A 232 -1.82 -16.19 -16.20
C ARG A 232 -2.28 -15.33 -17.38
N GLY A 233 -1.77 -14.12 -17.50
CA GLY A 233 -2.01 -13.25 -18.65
C GLY A 233 -1.46 -13.89 -19.93
N LEU A 234 -2.21 -13.76 -21.02
CA LEU A 234 -1.90 -14.37 -22.32
C LEU A 234 -0.59 -13.82 -22.91
N THR A 235 0.54 -14.47 -22.64
CA THR A 235 1.82 -14.22 -23.34
C THR A 235 2.56 -15.53 -23.61
N TYR A 236 3.32 -15.57 -24.70
CA TYR A 236 3.81 -16.76 -25.42
C TYR A 236 4.92 -17.58 -24.72
N TRP A 237 5.22 -17.35 -23.44
CA TRP A 237 6.28 -18.05 -22.71
C TRP A 237 5.83 -18.44 -21.30
N LYS A 238 6.59 -19.33 -20.64
CA LYS A 238 6.31 -19.85 -19.29
C LYS A 238 5.92 -18.71 -18.35
N GLY A 239 4.61 -18.60 -18.08
CA GLY A 239 4.03 -17.42 -17.46
C GLY A 239 4.36 -17.22 -15.95
N PRO A 240 3.65 -16.33 -15.26
CA PRO A 240 3.69 -16.20 -13.79
C PRO A 240 3.39 -17.50 -13.07
N ILE A 241 4.09 -17.80 -11.98
CA ILE A 241 3.74 -18.94 -11.13
C ILE A 241 2.96 -18.36 -9.95
N ILE A 242 1.68 -18.72 -9.84
CA ILE A 242 0.92 -18.50 -8.61
C ILE A 242 1.34 -19.60 -7.65
N HIS A 243 1.99 -19.21 -6.57
CA HIS A 243 2.36 -20.12 -5.50
C HIS A 243 1.40 -19.91 -4.34
N ASP A 244 0.84 -21.02 -3.87
CA ASP A 244 0.06 -21.15 -2.64
C ASP A 244 -1.16 -20.20 -2.53
N ILE A 245 -2.34 -20.78 -2.78
CA ILE A 245 -3.64 -20.16 -2.48
C ILE A 245 -4.21 -20.84 -1.25
N VAL A 246 -4.41 -20.07 -0.18
CA VAL A 246 -4.99 -20.58 1.07
C VAL A 246 -6.42 -20.06 1.21
N PHE A 247 -7.39 -20.96 1.32
CA PHE A 247 -8.74 -20.64 1.78
C PHE A 247 -8.88 -21.07 3.24
N SER A 248 -9.16 -20.13 4.13
CA SER A 248 -9.50 -20.43 5.52
C SER A 248 -10.98 -20.12 5.79
N LEU A 249 -11.64 -21.09 6.46
CA LEU A 249 -13.06 -21.09 6.81
C LEU A 249 -13.28 -20.71 8.26
#